data_AF-A0A3C0IS75-F1
#
_entry.id   AF-A0A3C0IS75-F1
#
_cell.length_a   1.000
_cell.length_b   1.000
_cell.length_c   1.000
_cell.angle_alpha   90.00
_cell.angle_beta   90.00
_cell.angle_gamma   90.00
#
_symmetry.space_group_name_H-M   'P 1'
#
loop_
_entity.id
_entity.type
_entity.pdbx_description
1 polymer ?
#
loop_
_entity_poly.entity_id
_entity_poly.type
_entity_poly.pdbx_seq_one_letter_code
_entity_poly.pdbx_strand_id
1 'polypeptide(L)' 'KRGNREIIVEAKDGVVKKYLVPLTRQILVQDGDFVKAGTALSDGQVAPADILAIKGPFAVQEYVVNEIQEV' A
#
# COMPACT_ATOMS: atom_id res chain seq x y z
N LYS A 1 11.69 15.07 15.22
CA LYS A 1 11.41 15.34 13.79
C LYS A 1 11.87 14.20 12.85
N ARG A 2 11.78 12.93 13.27
CA ARG A 2 12.09 11.75 12.44
C ARG A 2 11.10 10.66 12.84
N GLY A 3 9.91 10.70 12.26
CA GLY A 3 8.80 9.82 12.63
C GLY A 3 8.25 9.01 11.48
N ASN A 4 8.82 9.13 10.27
CA ASN A 4 8.32 8.40 9.10
C ASN A 4 9.45 7.52 8.55
N ARG A 5 9.10 6.28 8.19
CA ARG A 5 9.92 5.36 7.41
C ARG A 5 9.59 5.57 5.94
N GLU A 6 10.62 5.58 5.10
CA GLU A 6 10.46 5.61 3.65
C GLU A 6 10.60 4.19 3.12
N ILE A 7 9.64 3.75 2.33
CA ILE A 7 9.69 2.50 1.58
C ILE A 7 9.88 2.87 0.12
N ILE A 8 10.96 2.35 -0.46
CA ILE A 8 11.29 2.55 -1.87
C ILE A 8 11.01 1.24 -2.57
N VAL A 9 10.07 1.26 -3.51
CA VAL A 9 9.73 0.11 -4.35
C VAL A 9 10.28 0.37 -5.74
N GLU A 10 11.23 -0.46 -6.15
CA GLU A 10 11.78 -0.47 -7.51
C GLU A 10 11.13 -1.61 -8.29
N ALA A 11 10.46 -1.26 -9.39
CA ALA A 11 9.91 -2.23 -10.31
C ALA A 11 10.95 -2.63 -11.37
N LYS A 12 10.79 -3.82 -11.96
CA LYS A 12 11.72 -4.37 -12.96
C LYS A 12 11.83 -3.54 -14.25
N ASP A 13 10.85 -2.67 -14.49
CA ASP A 13 10.80 -1.72 -15.59
C ASP A 13 11.56 -0.41 -15.29
N GLY A 14 12.18 -0.30 -14.11
CA GLY A 14 12.93 0.89 -13.66
C GLY A 14 12.06 1.95 -12.98
N VAL A 15 10.76 1.70 -12.77
CA VAL A 15 9.89 2.63 -12.07
C VAL A 15 10.17 2.57 -10.57
N VAL A 16 10.66 3.68 -10.01
CA VAL A 16 10.88 3.83 -8.58
C VAL A 16 9.72 4.62 -7.95
N LYS A 17 9.01 4.00 -7.01
CA LYS A 17 7.98 4.66 -6.20
C LYS A 17 8.43 4.75 -4.75
N LYS A 18 8.19 5.91 -4.15
CA LYS A 18 8.51 6.18 -2.74
C LYS A 18 7.22 6.33 -1.94
N TYR A 19 7.12 5.60 -0.84
CA TYR A 19 5.99 5.64 0.07
C TYR A 19 6.46 6.04 1.47
N LEU A 20 5.83 7.04 2.06
CA LEU A 20 6.11 7.47 3.43
C LEU A 20 5.13 6.78 4.37
N VAL A 21 5.66 5.94 5.25
CA VAL A 21 4.89 5.22 6.27
C VAL A 21 5.22 5.82 7.65
N PRO A 22 4.23 6.22 8.46
CA PRO A 22 4.47 6.65 9.83
C PRO A 22 5.10 5.53 10.68
N LEU A 23 6.04 5.83 11.58
CA LEU A 23 6.65 4.86 12.51
C LEU A 23 5.63 4.23 13.47
N THR A 24 4.46 4.86 13.64
CA THR A 24 3.38 4.32 14.46
C THR A 24 2.71 3.09 13.84
N ARG A 25 2.91 2.86 12.53
CA ARG A 25 2.36 1.72 11.82
C ARG A 25 3.38 0.59 11.73
N GLN A 26 2.90 -0.63 11.92
CA GLN A 26 3.72 -1.83 11.74
C GLN A 26 3.97 -2.03 10.25
N ILE A 27 5.23 -2.24 9.88
CA ILE A 27 5.60 -2.61 8.50
C ILE A 27 5.44 -4.13 8.36
N LEU A 28 4.78 -4.54 7.28
CA LEU A 28 4.50 -5.95 6.99
C LEU A 28 5.54 -6.58 6.04
N VAL A 29 6.39 -5.77 5.43
CA VAL A 29 7.39 -6.16 4.43
C VAL A 29 8.81 -5.97 4.95
N GLN A 30 9.76 -6.71 4.38
CA GLN A 30 11.19 -6.58 4.69
C GLN A 30 12.00 -6.12 3.48
N ASP A 31 13.23 -5.66 3.72
CA ASP A 31 14.15 -5.28 2.65
C ASP A 31 14.50 -6.51 1.80
N GLY A 32 14.33 -6.38 0.47
CA GLY A 32 14.56 -7.47 -0.49
C GLY A 32 13.33 -8.34 -0.77
N ASP A 33 12.18 -8.03 -0.15
CA ASP A 33 10.95 -8.79 -0.38
C ASP A 33 10.29 -8.44 -1.73
N PHE A 34 9.76 -9.44 -2.42
CA PHE A 34 9.14 -9.27 -3.74
C PHE A 34 7.64 -9.02 -3.60
N VAL A 35 7.27 -7.75 -3.58
CA VAL A 35 5.87 -7.31 -3.50
C VAL A 35 5.26 -7.12 -4.89
N LYS A 36 3.97 -7.47 -5.03
CA LYS A 36 3.18 -7.19 -6.24
C LYS A 36 2.42 -5.88 -6.06
N ALA A 37 1.99 -5.29 -7.17
CA ALA A 37 1.09 -4.15 -7.13
C ALA A 37 -0.16 -4.49 -6.29
N GLY A 38 -0.34 -3.75 -5.20
CA GLY A 38 -1.47 -3.92 -4.29
C GLY A 38 -1.21 -4.77 -3.05
N THR A 39 0.02 -5.25 -2.85
CA THR A 39 0.47 -5.79 -1.57
C THR A 39 0.54 -4.66 -0.53
N ALA A 40 0.03 -4.90 0.68
CA ALA A 40 0.10 -3.94 1.77
C ALA A 40 1.53 -3.85 2.30
N LEU A 41 2.09 -2.64 2.34
CA LEU A 41 3.44 -2.39 2.86
C LEU A 41 3.43 -2.16 4.39
N SER A 42 2.31 -1.70 4.93
CA SER A 42 2.12 -1.43 6.35
C SER A 42 0.71 -1.77 6.77
N ASP A 43 0.54 -2.02 8.06
CA ASP A 43 -0.76 -2.22 8.67
C ASP A 43 -1.57 -0.90 8.73
N GLY A 44 -2.89 -1.01 8.56
CA GLY A 44 -3.85 0.09 8.56
C GLY A 44 -4.72 0.21 7.32
N GLN A 45 -5.68 1.14 7.37
CA GLN A 45 -6.58 1.41 6.25
C GLN A 45 -5.85 1.99 5.05
N VAL A 46 -6.19 1.46 3.88
CA VAL A 46 -5.70 1.93 2.57
C VAL A 46 -6.73 2.89 1.99
N ALA A 47 -6.28 4.05 1.50
CA ALA A 47 -7.21 4.98 0.88
C ALA A 47 -7.76 4.40 -0.44
N PRO A 48 -9.07 4.55 -0.75
CA PRO A 48 -9.66 4.10 -2.01
C PRO A 48 -8.96 4.66 -3.25
N ALA A 49 -8.45 5.91 -3.16
CA ALA A 49 -7.69 6.54 -4.23
C ALA A 49 -6.37 5.80 -4.53
N ASP A 50 -5.70 5.29 -3.49
CA ASP A 50 -4.47 4.51 -3.64
C ASP A 50 -4.77 3.13 -4.22
N ILE A 51 -5.89 2.51 -3.79
CA ILE A 51 -6.38 1.25 -4.37
C ILE A 51 -6.67 1.45 -5.87
N LEU A 52 -7.30 2.56 -6.25
CA LEU A 52 -7.61 2.88 -7.64
C LEU A 52 -6.33 2.98 -8.48
N ALA A 53 -5.34 3.72 -7.98
CA ALA A 53 -4.09 3.96 -8.69
C ALA A 53 -3.21 2.70 -8.83
N ILE A 54 -3.36 1.73 -7.93
CA ILE A 54 -2.49 0.54 -7.86
C ILE A 54 -3.18 -0.71 -8.43
N LYS A 55 -4.43 -0.98 -8.04
CA LYS A 55 -5.18 -2.19 -8.40
C LYS A 55 -6.28 -1.94 -9.46
N GLY A 56 -6.60 -0.68 -9.75
CA GLY A 56 -7.62 -0.31 -10.75
C GLY A 56 -9.05 -0.27 -10.20
N PRO A 57 -10.04 0.08 -11.05
CA PRO A 57 -11.41 0.39 -10.63
C PRO A 57 -12.16 -0.81 -10.05
N PHE A 58 -11.91 -2.03 -10.56
CA PHE A 58 -12.55 -3.25 -10.06
C PHE A 58 -12.20 -3.53 -8.59
N ALA A 59 -10.94 -3.35 -8.20
CA ALA A 59 -10.49 -3.58 -6.83
C ALA A 59 -11.03 -2.54 -5.84
N VAL A 60 -11.29 -1.32 -6.29
CA VAL A 60 -11.95 -0.28 -5.46
C VAL A 60 -13.39 -0.65 -5.20
N GLN A 61 -14.11 -1.12 -6.22
CA GLN A 61 -15.50 -1.55 -6.06
C GLN A 61 -15.60 -2.68 -5.03
N GLU A 62 -14.73 -3.68 -5.12
CA GLU A 62 -14.67 -4.77 -4.16
C GLU A 62 -14.33 -4.27 -2.74
N TYR A 63 -13.38 -3.33 -2.61
CA TYR A 63 -13.05 -2.71 -1.33
C TYR A 63 -14.25 -1.99 -0.70
N VAL A 64 -14.99 -1.19 -1.48
CA VAL A 64 -16.18 -0.48 -1.01
C VAL A 64 -17.26 -1.44 -0.56
N VAL A 65 -17.49 -2.53 -1.30
CA VAL A 65 -18.49 -3.54 -0.95
C VAL A 65 -18.11 -4.27 0.34
N ASN A 66 -16.83 -4.65 0.49
CA ASN A 66 -16.35 -5.33 1.69
C ASN A 66 -16.45 -4.45 2.95
N GLU A 67 -16.09 -3.16 2.86
CA GLU A 67 -16.25 -2.20 3.97
C GLU A 67 -17.71 -2.05 4.41
N ILE A 68 -18.65 -2.06 3.46
CA ILE A 68 -20.08 -1.97 3.77
C ILE A 68 -20.59 -3.27 4.43
N GLN A 69 -19.98 -4.42 4.15
CA GLN A 69 -20.39 -5.73 4.67
C GLN A 69 -19.78 -6.09 6.03
N GLU A 70 -18.72 -5.41 6.47
CA GLU A 70 -18.17 -5.56 7.84
C GLU A 70 -19.02 -4.85 8.92
N VAL A 71 -20.16 -4.26 8.54
CA VAL A 71 -21.14 -3.56 9.41
C VAL A 71 -22.23 -4.50 9.93
#